data_AF-A0A1B3PIT7-F1
#
_entry.id   AF-A0A1B3PIT7-F1
#
_cell.length_a   1.000
_cell.length_b   1.000
_cell.length_c   1.000
_cell.angle_alpha   90.00
_cell.angle_beta   90.00
_cell.angle_gamma   90.00
#
_symmetry.space_group_name_H-M   'P 1'
#
loop_
_entity.id
_entity.type
_entity.pdbx_description
1 polymer ?
#
loop_
_entity_poly.entity_id
_entity_poly.type
_entity_poly.pdbx_seq_one_letter_code
_entity_poly.pdbx_strand_id
1 'polypeptide(L)' 'MSGLPPLPAPAPAPAVDAATAQAMFAALQQRAAAAGIPLRNPPPEPTTCCGRGCNGCVWEGFLAAAEYWRQEALLVLEG' A
#
# COMPACT_ATOMS: atom_id res chain seq x y z
N MET A 1 -4.09 27.91 14.67
CA MET A 1 -3.05 27.19 13.89
C MET A 1 -3.70 26.04 13.12
N SER A 2 -4.63 26.36 12.22
CA SER A 2 -5.26 25.34 11.37
C SER A 2 -4.45 25.27 10.09
N GLY A 3 -3.45 24.38 10.08
CA GLY A 3 -2.81 23.99 8.83
C GLY A 3 -3.87 23.34 7.96
N LEU A 4 -4.09 23.90 6.77
CA LEU A 4 -4.91 23.26 5.74
C LEU A 4 -4.41 21.82 5.58
N PRO A 5 -5.28 20.79 5.58
CA PRO A 5 -4.82 19.45 5.27
C PRO A 5 -4.16 19.50 3.88
N PRO A 6 -2.96 18.90 3.71
CA PRO A 6 -2.35 18.82 2.39
C PRO A 6 -3.37 18.19 1.43
N LEU A 7 -3.50 18.78 0.24
CA LEU A 7 -4.41 18.29 -0.78
C LEU A 7 -4.25 16.77 -0.94
N PRO A 8 -5.35 16.05 -1.21
CA PRO A 8 -5.30 14.62 -1.48
C PRO A 8 -4.26 14.33 -2.57
N ALA A 9 -3.10 13.80 -2.19
CA ALA A 9 -2.11 13.33 -3.15
C ALA A 9 -2.77 12.29 -4.08
N PRO A 10 -2.38 12.22 -5.36
CA PRO A 10 -2.94 11.22 -6.26
C PRO A 10 -2.75 9.82 -5.65
N ALA A 11 -3.72 8.94 -5.88
CA ALA A 11 -3.64 7.55 -5.45
C ALA A 11 -2.29 6.96 -5.92
N PRO A 12 -1.52 6.29 -5.04
CA PRO A 12 -0.28 5.67 -5.46
C PRO A 12 -0.56 4.59 -6.51
N ALA A 13 0.39 4.45 -7.44
CA ALA A 13 0.34 3.46 -8.49
C ALA A 13 0.41 2.03 -7.92
N PRO A 14 -0.06 1.01 -8.68
CA PRO A 14 0.13 -0.39 -8.32
C PRO A 14 1.61 -0.70 -8.06
N ALA A 15 1.88 -1.48 -7.01
CA ALA A 15 3.22 -1.92 -6.69
C ALA A 15 3.72 -2.97 -7.70
N VAL A 16 5.00 -2.89 -8.06
CA VAL A 16 5.66 -3.84 -8.99
C VAL A 16 6.81 -4.62 -8.34
N ASP A 17 7.21 -4.19 -7.14
CA ASP A 17 8.24 -4.82 -6.32
C ASP A 17 7.97 -4.54 -4.83
N ALA A 18 8.82 -5.08 -3.95
CA ALA A 18 8.69 -4.90 -2.51
C ALA A 18 8.81 -3.42 -2.08
N ALA A 19 9.76 -2.69 -2.65
CA ALA A 19 10.05 -1.31 -2.27
C ALA A 19 8.88 -0.39 -2.61
N THR A 20 8.33 -0.53 -3.82
CA THR A 20 7.14 0.20 -4.28
C THR A 20 5.89 -0.19 -3.50
N ALA A 21 5.74 -1.46 -3.09
CA ALA A 21 4.65 -1.89 -2.21
C ALA A 21 4.74 -1.23 -0.83
N GLN A 22 5.92 -1.22 -0.20
CA GLN A 22 6.11 -0.56 1.09
C GLN A 22 5.83 0.95 1.02
N ALA A 23 6.33 1.63 -0.02
CA ALA A 23 6.10 3.05 -0.23
C ALA A 23 4.59 3.35 -0.40
N MET A 24 3.89 2.52 -1.18
CA MET A 24 2.45 2.61 -1.39
C MET A 24 1.67 2.41 -0.09
N PHE A 25 2.02 1.40 0.72
CA PHE A 25 1.37 1.15 2.02
C PHE A 25 1.56 2.31 2.98
N ALA A 26 2.78 2.84 3.06
CA ALA A 26 3.09 3.98 3.92
C ALA A 26 2.28 5.23 3.51
N ALA A 27 2.21 5.53 2.20
CA ALA A 27 1.46 6.67 1.69
C ALA A 27 -0.04 6.59 2.03
N LEU A 28 -0.66 5.42 1.82
CA LEU A 28 -2.09 5.22 2.10
C LEU A 28 -2.38 5.22 3.61
N GLN A 29 -1.52 4.62 4.43
CA GLN A 29 -1.66 4.66 5.88
C GLN A 29 -1.51 6.08 6.44
N GLN A 30 -0.54 6.86 5.95
CA GLN A 30 -0.39 8.26 6.36
C GLN A 30 -1.62 9.09 6.02
N ARG A 31 -2.19 8.86 4.83
CA ARG A 31 -3.40 9.55 4.38
C ARG A 31 -4.61 9.18 5.24
N ALA A 32 -4.75 7.90 5.55
CA ALA A 32 -5.81 7.42 6.43
C ALA A 32 -5.68 7.97 7.86
N ALA A 33 -4.46 8.00 8.40
CA ALA A 33 -4.18 8.61 9.70
C ALA A 33 -4.52 10.11 9.71
N ALA A 34 -4.20 10.84 8.63
CA ALA A 34 -4.54 12.26 8.49
C ALA A 34 -6.07 12.48 8.40
N ALA A 35 -6.80 11.55 7.80
CA ALA A 35 -8.26 11.58 7.71
C ALA A 35 -8.96 11.01 8.96
N GLY A 36 -8.22 10.40 9.90
CA GLY A 36 -8.79 9.69 11.05
C GLY A 36 -9.54 8.40 10.67
N ILE A 37 -9.26 7.84 9.50
CA ILE A 37 -9.92 6.65 8.95
C ILE A 37 -9.07 5.42 9.25
N PRO A 38 -9.63 4.35 9.85
CA PRO A 38 -8.90 3.10 10.05
C PRO A 38 -8.82 2.30 8.74
N LEU A 39 -7.61 1.89 8.35
CA LEU A 39 -7.39 0.93 7.26
C LEU A 39 -7.07 -0.46 7.82
N ARG A 40 -7.41 -1.50 7.06
CA ARG A 40 -6.95 -2.87 7.29
C ARG A 40 -5.42 -2.93 7.27
N ASN A 41 -4.84 -3.82 8.06
CA ASN A 41 -3.38 -4.00 8.08
C ASN A 41 -2.87 -4.41 6.68
N PRO A 42 -1.75 -3.84 6.20
CA PRO A 42 -1.15 -4.24 4.94
C PRO A 42 -0.69 -5.72 4.98
N PRO A 43 -0.65 -6.40 3.82
CA PRO A 43 -0.14 -7.76 3.75
C PRO A 43 1.34 -7.81 4.21
N PRO A 44 1.73 -8.82 4.99
CA PRO A 44 3.11 -8.95 5.45
C PRO A 44 4.04 -9.28 4.29
N GLU A 45 5.25 -8.75 4.33
CA GLU A 45 6.28 -9.10 3.34
C GLU A 45 6.64 -10.59 3.43
N PRO A 46 6.81 -11.27 2.29
CA PRO A 46 7.23 -12.65 2.29
C PRO A 46 8.64 -12.79 2.87
N THR A 47 8.80 -13.65 3.87
CA THR A 47 10.08 -13.87 4.57
C THR A 47 11.02 -14.83 3.83
N THR A 48 10.53 -15.53 2.80
CA THR A 48 11.28 -16.51 2.03
C THR A 48 11.44 -16.06 0.57
N CYS A 49 12.60 -15.51 0.23
CA CYS A 49 12.96 -15.38 -1.18
C CYS A 49 13.33 -16.77 -1.71
N CYS A 50 12.58 -17.27 -2.69
CA CYS A 50 12.71 -18.60 -3.29
C CYS A 50 14.00 -18.82 -4.10
N GLY A 51 15.01 -17.94 -3.94
CA GLY A 51 16.35 -18.06 -4.54
C GLY A 51 16.40 -17.89 -6.05
N ARG A 52 15.25 -17.79 -6.73
CA ARG A 52 15.12 -17.62 -8.19
C ARG A 52 15.16 -16.14 -8.63
N GLY A 53 15.47 -15.24 -7.71
CA GLY A 53 15.37 -13.79 -7.86
C GLY A 53 14.11 -13.23 -7.21
N CYS A 54 14.10 -11.93 -6.92
CA CYS A 54 12.96 -11.23 -6.33
C CYS A 54 11.74 -11.15 -7.27
N ASN A 55 11.83 -11.73 -8.47
CA ASN A 55 10.82 -11.65 -9.53
C ASN A 55 10.09 -12.99 -9.78
N GLY A 56 10.03 -13.93 -8.83
CA GLY A 56 9.24 -15.14 -9.05
C GLY A 56 8.97 -16.01 -7.83
N CYS A 57 7.69 -16.40 -7.69
CA CYS A 57 7.02 -17.34 -6.77
C CYS A 57 6.26 -16.72 -5.58
N VAL A 58 6.91 -16.12 -4.57
CA VAL A 58 6.18 -15.52 -3.42
C VAL A 58 5.77 -14.06 -3.68
N TRP A 59 6.53 -13.38 -4.54
CA TRP A 59 6.34 -11.96 -4.80
C TRP A 59 5.10 -11.67 -5.63
N GLU A 60 4.72 -12.55 -6.56
CA GLU A 60 3.49 -12.38 -7.34
C GLU A 60 2.24 -12.43 -6.44
N GLY A 61 2.19 -13.38 -5.50
CA GLY A 61 1.10 -13.46 -4.52
C GLY A 61 1.07 -12.26 -3.58
N PHE A 62 2.24 -11.81 -3.14
CA PHE A 62 2.35 -10.58 -2.33
C PHE A 62 1.90 -9.34 -3.10
N LEU A 63 2.33 -9.16 -4.35
CA LEU A 63 1.94 -8.01 -5.19
C LEU A 63 0.45 -8.03 -5.53
N ALA A 64 -0.14 -9.20 -5.79
CA ALA A 64 -1.58 -9.34 -5.96
C ALA A 64 -2.35 -8.96 -4.67
N ALA A 65 -1.87 -9.41 -3.51
CA ALA A 65 -2.45 -9.03 -2.22
C ALA A 65 -2.27 -7.53 -1.92
N ALA A 66 -1.13 -6.95 -2.32
CA ALA A 66 -0.84 -5.53 -2.19
C ALA A 66 -1.77 -4.68 -3.07
N GLU A 67 -2.03 -5.10 -4.30
CA GLU A 67 -2.98 -4.42 -5.19
C GLU A 67 -4.41 -4.50 -4.64
N TYR A 68 -4.85 -5.68 -4.20
CA TYR A 68 -6.16 -5.83 -3.55
C TYR A 68 -6.28 -4.97 -2.29
N TRP A 69 -5.19 -4.82 -1.52
CA TRP A 69 -5.14 -3.90 -0.39
C TRP A 69 -5.25 -2.44 -0.80
N ARG A 70 -4.51 -2.04 -1.84
CA ARG A 70 -4.52 -0.69 -2.39
C ARG A 70 -5.94 -0.29 -2.83
N GLN A 71 -6.63 -1.18 -3.55
CA GLN A 71 -7.98 -0.92 -4.03
C GLN A 71 -8.98 -0.71 -2.89
N GLU A 72 -8.99 -1.55 -1.86
CA GLU A 72 -9.87 -1.33 -0.71
C GLU A 72 -9.51 -0.09 0.09
N ALA A 73 -8.21 0.19 0.27
CA ALA A 73 -7.79 1.41 0.96
C ALA A 73 -8.26 2.66 0.22
N LEU A 74 -8.20 2.66 -1.12
CA LEU A 74 -8.71 3.76 -1.93
C LEU A 74 -10.24 3.86 -1.85
N LEU A 75 -10.97 2.75 -1.95
CA LEU A 75 -12.43 2.74 -1.78
C LEU A 75 -12.86 3.34 -0.44
N VAL A 76 -12.12 3.06 0.64
CA VAL A 76 -12.40 3.58 1.98
C VAL A 76 -11.99 5.05 2.14
N LEU A 77 -10.98 5.52 1.41
CA LEU A 77 -10.50 6.90 1.49
C LEU A 77 -11.22 7.86 0.52
N GLU A 78 -11.78 7.34 -0.56
CA GLU A 78 -12.50 8.10 -1.60
C GLU A 78 -14.02 8.06 -1.41
N GLY A 79 -14.53 7.11 -0.61
CA GLY A 79 -15.94 7.03 -0.19
C GLY A 79 -16.27 7.94 0.97
#